data_AF-N9P938-F1
#
_entry.id   AF-N9P938-F1
#
_cell.length_a   1.000
_cell.length_b   1.000
_cell.length_c   1.000
_cell.angle_alpha   90.00
_cell.angle_beta   90.00
_cell.angle_gamma   90.00
#
_symmetry.space_group_name_H-M   'P 1'
#
loop_
_entity.id
_entity.type
_entity.pdbx_description
1 polymer ?
#
loop_
_entity_poly.entity_id
_entity_poly.type
_entity_poly.pdbx_seq_one_letter_code
_entity_poly.pdbx_strand_id
1 'polypeptide(L)'
;MKALSVQRGATLIVVLVMLILLTLVGTWAIRGSLTSLNIATNSQAQALLQQASDAIFFSLENQTSDDFTLTNMRIGDGMLAYVLRPENKEKELVFCIRGGDANSLEGSRNASTVYWEGDQIKNSQLGNVGFCKISRKSDFISGRSAVMTRVGIRADSSGLDWEHLLEGDDAQLSKTQQIQKVAVNVISIIPNLSESSATDIQNCLSNYTSFYDPLAANKTVAECLKEHNVPYSDQEMQYTLRPVKGTS
;
A
#
# COMPACT_ATOMS: atom_id res chain seq x y z
N MET A 1 -16.63 0.67 -86.48
CA MET A 1 -16.73 -0.48 -85.57
C MET A 1 -15.88 -0.20 -84.33
N LYS A 2 -16.51 -0.01 -83.17
CA LYS A 2 -15.83 -0.03 -81.86
C LYS A 2 -16.66 -0.90 -80.94
N ALA A 3 -16.13 -2.06 -80.59
CA ALA A 3 -16.74 -2.95 -79.62
C ALA A 3 -16.49 -2.40 -78.20
N LEU A 4 -17.55 -2.18 -77.42
CA LEU A 4 -17.45 -1.92 -75.99
C LEU A 4 -17.44 -3.25 -75.23
N SER A 5 -16.33 -3.56 -74.56
CA SER A 5 -16.24 -4.68 -73.64
C SER A 5 -16.90 -4.33 -72.31
N VAL A 6 -18.00 -5.01 -71.97
CA VAL A 6 -18.66 -4.87 -70.66
C VAL A 6 -17.93 -5.76 -69.64
N GLN A 7 -17.05 -5.15 -68.83
CA GLN A 7 -16.32 -5.83 -67.76
C GLN A 7 -17.15 -5.85 -66.46
N ARG A 8 -18.16 -6.73 -66.40
CA ARG A 8 -19.09 -6.86 -65.26
C ARG A 8 -18.58 -7.68 -64.07
N GLY A 9 -17.42 -8.34 -64.19
CA GLY A 9 -16.85 -9.17 -63.10
C GLY A 9 -15.84 -8.45 -62.20
N ALA A 10 -15.12 -7.45 -62.73
CA ALA A 10 -14.03 -6.80 -62.00
C ALA A 10 -14.52 -5.82 -60.93
N THR A 11 -15.67 -5.16 -61.16
CA THR A 11 -16.21 -4.15 -60.22
C THR A 11 -16.64 -4.76 -58.89
N LEU A 12 -17.23 -5.96 -58.89
CA LEU A 12 -17.69 -6.62 -57.68
C LEU A 12 -16.53 -7.08 -56.79
N ILE A 13 -15.44 -7.57 -57.40
CA ILE A 13 -14.21 -7.96 -56.68
C ILE A 13 -13.54 -6.73 -56.06
N VAL A 14 -13.44 -5.64 -56.83
CA VAL A 14 -12.82 -4.39 -56.35
C VAL A 14 -13.60 -3.82 -55.15
N VAL A 15 -14.93 -3.82 -55.20
CA VAL A 15 -15.77 -3.34 -54.09
C VAL A 15 -15.65 -4.25 -52.87
N LEU A 16 -15.63 -5.57 -53.05
CA LEU A 16 -15.44 -6.53 -51.95
C LEU A 16 -14.10 -6.31 -51.24
N VAL A 17 -13.02 -6.15 -52.00
CA VAL A 17 -11.67 -5.89 -51.45
C VAL A 17 -11.63 -4.54 -50.74
N MET A 18 -12.26 -3.50 -51.31
CA MET A 18 -12.35 -2.19 -50.68
C MET A 18 -13.10 -2.26 -49.33
N LEU A 19 -14.23 -2.99 -49.27
CA LEU A 19 -14.98 -3.17 -48.03
C LEU A 19 -14.15 -3.90 -46.97
N ILE A 20 -13.40 -4.95 -47.36
CA ILE A 20 -12.51 -5.66 -46.44
C ILE A 20 -11.44 -4.71 -45.88
N LEU A 21 -10.79 -3.90 -46.72
CA LEU A 21 -9.78 -2.94 -46.27
C LEU A 21 -10.35 -1.89 -45.30
N LEU A 22 -11.55 -1.36 -45.60
CA LEU A 22 -12.23 -0.41 -44.72
C LEU A 22 -12.59 -1.03 -43.36
N THR A 23 -13.08 -2.28 -43.34
CA THR A 23 -13.39 -2.98 -42.09
C THR A 23 -12.13 -3.25 -41.26
N LEU A 24 -11.01 -3.62 -41.89
CA LEU A 24 -9.74 -3.79 -41.20
C LEU A 24 -9.32 -2.48 -40.53
N VAL A 25 -9.17 -1.39 -41.29
CA VAL A 25 -8.77 -0.09 -40.72
C VAL A 25 -9.73 0.36 -39.60
N GLY A 26 -11.04 0.14 -39.79
CA GLY A 26 -12.06 0.40 -38.76
C GLY A 26 -11.83 -0.39 -37.47
N THR A 27 -11.56 -1.71 -37.56
CA THR A 27 -11.29 -2.54 -36.37
C THR A 27 -9.98 -2.16 -35.66
N TRP A 28 -8.94 -1.77 -36.40
CA TRP A 28 -7.68 -1.28 -35.83
C TRP A 28 -7.87 0.04 -35.09
N ALA A 29 -8.66 0.97 -35.64
CA ALA A 29 -8.98 2.24 -34.98
C ALA A 29 -9.76 2.05 -33.67
N ILE A 30 -10.76 1.15 -33.66
CA ILE A 30 -11.56 0.83 -32.46
C ILE A 30 -10.69 0.15 -31.40
N ARG A 31 -9.84 -0.82 -31.79
CA ARG A 31 -8.91 -1.47 -30.86
C ARG A 31 -7.93 -0.47 -30.25
N GLY A 32 -7.40 0.46 -31.05
CA GLY A 32 -6.53 1.54 -30.57
C GLY A 32 -7.20 2.44 -29.53
N SER A 33 -8.48 2.75 -29.72
CA SER A 33 -9.28 3.54 -28.77
C SER A 33 -9.54 2.80 -27.45
N LEU A 34 -9.86 1.51 -27.50
CA LEU A 34 -10.04 0.67 -26.31
C LEU A 34 -8.74 0.48 -25.53
N THR A 35 -7.60 0.30 -26.23
CA THR A 35 -6.29 0.22 -25.59
C THR A 35 -5.90 1.53 -24.91
N SER A 36 -6.18 2.66 -25.56
CA SER A 36 -5.98 4.00 -24.98
C SER A 36 -6.79 4.17 -23.69
N LEU A 37 -8.06 3.76 -23.68
CA LEU A 37 -8.92 3.88 -22.50
C LEU A 37 -8.47 2.98 -21.35
N ASN A 38 -8.06 1.73 -21.63
CA ASN A 38 -7.55 0.82 -20.61
C ASN A 38 -6.23 1.31 -20.00
N ILE A 39 -5.32 1.84 -20.82
CA ILE A 39 -4.07 2.45 -20.35
C ILE A 39 -4.37 3.69 -19.51
N ALA A 40 -5.30 4.55 -19.95
CA ALA A 40 -5.69 5.75 -19.22
C ALA A 40 -6.39 5.41 -17.90
N THR A 41 -7.17 4.33 -17.84
CA THR A 41 -7.87 3.89 -16.61
C THR A 41 -6.88 3.32 -15.60
N ASN A 42 -5.91 2.52 -16.07
CA ASN A 42 -4.86 1.97 -15.21
C ASN A 42 -3.95 3.09 -14.66
N SER A 43 -3.54 4.05 -15.49
CA SER A 43 -2.72 5.17 -15.02
C SER A 43 -3.47 6.11 -14.06
N GLN A 44 -4.77 6.35 -14.28
CA GLN A 44 -5.62 7.08 -13.33
C GLN A 44 -5.77 6.34 -12.00
N ALA A 45 -5.96 5.02 -12.04
CA ALA A 45 -6.00 4.19 -10.83
C ALA A 45 -4.67 4.27 -10.06
N GLN A 46 -3.53 4.16 -10.74
CA GLN A 46 -2.23 4.27 -10.09
C GLN A 46 -1.99 5.64 -9.46
N ALA A 47 -2.34 6.72 -10.18
CA ALA A 47 -2.21 8.08 -9.64
C ALA A 47 -3.08 8.28 -8.38
N LEU A 48 -4.31 7.75 -8.39
CA LEU A 48 -5.19 7.79 -7.22
C LEU A 48 -4.61 7.00 -6.04
N LEU A 49 -4.04 5.82 -6.29
CA LEU A 49 -3.40 5.00 -5.25
C LEU A 49 -2.19 5.69 -4.65
N GLN A 50 -1.36 6.32 -5.49
CA GLN A 50 -0.23 7.11 -5.04
C GLN A 50 -0.68 8.28 -4.17
N GLN A 51 -1.67 9.05 -4.63
CA GLN A 51 -2.22 10.18 -3.87
C GLN A 51 -2.84 9.74 -2.54
N ALA A 52 -3.51 8.58 -2.51
CA ALA A 52 -4.07 8.02 -1.29
C ALA A 52 -2.97 7.71 -0.28
N SER A 53 -1.88 7.05 -0.71
CA SER A 53 -0.74 6.76 0.16
C SER A 53 -0.03 8.03 0.63
N ASP A 54 0.24 8.99 -0.26
CA ASP A 54 0.90 10.27 0.08
C ASP A 54 0.08 11.07 1.12
N ALA A 55 -1.24 11.05 1.00
CA ALA A 55 -2.14 11.70 1.96
C ALA A 55 -2.02 11.12 3.38
N ILE A 56 -1.72 9.82 3.50
CA ILE A 56 -1.50 9.18 4.80
C ILE A 56 -0.20 9.63 5.43
N PHE A 57 0.90 9.66 4.66
CA PHE A 57 2.17 10.18 5.16
C PHE A 57 2.05 11.63 5.61
N PHE A 58 1.41 12.47 4.81
CA PHE A 58 1.15 13.86 5.18
C PHE A 58 0.30 13.96 6.46
N SER A 59 -0.73 13.13 6.61
CA SER A 59 -1.55 13.10 7.82
C SER A 59 -0.74 12.66 9.05
N LEU A 60 0.11 11.64 8.91
CA LEU A 60 0.98 11.15 9.97
C LEU A 60 1.99 12.21 10.41
N GLU A 61 2.64 12.89 9.46
CA GLU A 61 3.59 13.98 9.73
C GLU A 61 2.90 15.17 10.41
N ASN A 62 1.71 15.53 9.94
CA ASN A 62 0.93 16.61 10.54
C ASN A 62 0.53 16.28 11.99
N GLN A 63 0.06 15.05 12.26
CA GLN A 63 -0.31 14.62 13.61
C GLN A 63 0.90 14.51 14.55
N THR A 64 2.05 14.08 14.05
CA THR A 64 3.28 13.96 14.86
C THR A 64 4.03 15.28 15.03
N SER A 65 3.65 16.33 14.28
CA SER A 65 4.14 17.70 14.48
C SER A 65 3.68 18.30 15.82
N ASP A 66 2.54 17.84 16.34
CA ASP A 66 2.03 18.22 17.66
C ASP A 66 2.72 17.42 18.78
N ASP A 67 3.25 18.12 19.79
CA ASP A 67 3.99 17.51 20.90
C ASP A 67 3.11 16.60 21.75
N PHE A 68 1.84 16.98 21.97
CA PHE A 68 0.91 16.21 22.78
C PHE A 68 0.54 14.89 22.11
N THR A 69 0.21 14.94 20.82
CA THR A 69 -0.12 13.76 20.01
C THR A 69 1.07 12.81 19.89
N LEU A 70 2.27 13.35 19.61
CA LEU A 70 3.48 12.53 19.56
C LEU A 70 3.81 11.89 20.92
N THR A 71 3.59 12.62 22.02
CA THR A 71 3.75 12.06 23.37
C THR A 71 2.79 10.90 23.60
N ASN A 72 1.51 11.09 23.28
CA ASN A 72 0.49 10.04 23.43
C ASN A 72 0.79 8.81 22.57
N MET A 73 1.35 8.99 21.37
CA MET A 73 1.80 7.88 20.53
C MET A 73 3.00 7.13 21.14
N ARG A 74 3.83 7.78 21.97
CA ARG A 74 5.04 7.22 22.60
C ARG A 74 4.85 6.65 24.00
N ILE A 75 3.70 6.88 24.64
CA ILE A 75 3.41 6.37 26.00
C ILE A 75 2.27 5.34 25.98
N GLY A 76 2.19 4.51 27.04
CA GLY A 76 1.07 3.60 27.28
C GLY A 76 0.77 2.67 26.10
N ASP A 77 -0.47 2.78 25.58
CA ASP A 77 -0.99 2.01 24.44
C ASP A 77 -0.79 2.72 23.08
N GLY A 78 0.07 3.74 23.02
CA GLY A 78 0.43 4.44 21.79
C GLY A 78 1.08 3.53 20.75
N MET A 79 0.92 3.87 19.46
CA MET A 79 1.47 3.05 18.36
C MET A 79 3.00 2.96 18.40
N LEU A 80 3.69 4.07 18.68
CA LEU A 80 5.14 4.13 18.75
C LEU A 80 5.63 3.44 20.03
N ALA A 81 4.91 3.61 21.14
CA ALA A 81 5.16 2.91 22.40
C ALA A 81 5.13 1.39 22.23
N TYR A 82 4.29 0.86 21.34
CA TYR A 82 4.20 -0.57 21.08
C TYR A 82 5.39 -1.08 20.25
N VAL A 83 5.66 -0.47 19.09
CA VAL A 83 6.68 -0.95 18.13
C VAL A 83 8.11 -0.77 18.64
N LEU A 84 8.34 0.23 19.50
CA LEU A 84 9.67 0.53 20.03
C LEU A 84 10.05 -0.33 21.25
N ARG A 85 9.14 -1.15 21.79
CA ARG A 85 9.48 -2.06 22.90
C ARG A 85 10.49 -3.10 22.42
N PRO A 86 11.49 -3.46 23.25
CA PRO A 86 12.50 -4.46 22.89
C PRO A 86 11.88 -5.77 22.38
N GLU A 87 10.83 -6.26 23.03
CA GLU A 87 10.10 -7.49 22.67
C GLU A 87 9.26 -7.40 21.37
N ASN A 88 9.11 -6.21 20.78
CA ASN A 88 8.32 -5.98 19.57
C ASN A 88 9.13 -5.41 18.39
N LYS A 89 10.46 -5.30 18.51
CA LYS A 89 11.31 -4.68 17.48
C LYS A 89 11.13 -5.29 16.08
N GLU A 90 10.92 -6.61 16.00
CA GLU A 90 10.73 -7.35 14.74
C GLU A 90 9.26 -7.47 14.33
N LYS A 91 8.33 -6.91 15.13
CA LYS A 91 6.90 -7.03 14.88
C LYS A 91 6.38 -5.82 14.14
N GLU A 92 5.58 -6.07 13.11
CA GLU A 92 4.91 -5.02 12.36
C GLU A 92 3.54 -4.74 13.02
N LEU A 93 3.34 -3.49 13.41
CA LEU A 93 2.04 -2.99 13.83
C LEU A 93 1.30 -2.46 12.60
N VAL A 94 0.11 -3.00 12.33
CA VAL A 94 -0.66 -2.70 11.13
C VAL A 94 -2.03 -2.16 11.46
N PHE A 95 -2.48 -1.18 10.69
CA PHE A 95 -3.83 -0.66 10.78
C PHE A 95 -4.36 -0.25 9.41
N CYS A 96 -5.68 -0.28 9.28
CA CYS A 96 -6.39 0.13 8.09
C CYS A 96 -6.89 1.54 8.25
N ILE A 97 -6.65 2.39 7.25
CA ILE A 97 -7.22 3.74 7.22
C ILE A 97 -8.69 3.62 6.84
N ARG A 98 -9.55 4.18 7.71
CA ARG A 98 -10.99 4.15 7.54
C ARG A 98 -11.47 5.55 7.17
N GLY A 99 -12.17 5.69 6.04
CA GLY A 99 -12.56 6.99 5.50
C GLY A 99 -13.50 7.82 6.38
N GLY A 100 -14.17 7.20 7.35
CA GLY A 100 -15.07 7.86 8.29
C GLY A 100 -14.49 8.13 9.68
N ASP A 101 -13.31 7.60 9.99
CA ASP A 101 -12.73 7.66 11.33
C ASP A 101 -11.53 8.61 11.34
N ALA A 102 -11.68 9.78 11.95
CA ALA A 102 -10.57 10.72 12.14
C ALA A 102 -9.43 10.15 13.02
N ASN A 103 -9.73 9.09 13.78
CA ASN A 103 -8.85 8.52 14.80
C ASN A 103 -8.22 7.19 14.32
N SER A 104 -8.14 6.94 13.00
CA SER A 104 -7.52 5.73 12.46
C SER A 104 -6.03 5.63 12.81
N LEU A 105 -5.40 6.75 13.16
CA LEU A 105 -4.02 6.87 13.63
C LEU A 105 -3.90 7.06 15.15
N GLU A 106 -4.97 6.89 15.93
CA GLU A 106 -4.91 7.06 17.38
C GLU A 106 -4.75 5.71 18.10
N GLY A 107 -3.51 5.44 18.51
CA GLY A 107 -3.15 4.35 19.41
C GLY A 107 -3.18 2.94 18.80
N SER A 108 -2.73 1.96 19.60
CA SER A 108 -2.63 0.56 19.18
C SER A 108 -3.96 -0.19 19.20
N ARG A 109 -5.03 0.39 19.78
CA ARG A 109 -6.35 -0.26 19.92
C ARG A 109 -7.04 -0.57 18.59
N ASN A 110 -6.76 0.24 17.57
CA ASN A 110 -7.28 0.03 16.21
C ASN A 110 -6.27 -0.69 15.32
N ALA A 111 -5.15 -1.13 15.87
CA ALA A 111 -4.11 -1.84 15.16
C ALA A 111 -4.16 -3.34 15.46
N SER A 112 -3.47 -4.08 14.61
CA SER A 112 -3.19 -5.51 14.72
C SER A 112 -1.70 -5.70 14.58
N THR A 113 -1.18 -6.86 14.97
CA THR A 113 0.25 -7.14 14.85
C THR A 113 0.46 -8.32 13.93
N VAL A 114 1.45 -8.20 13.05
CA VAL A 114 1.84 -9.25 12.11
C VAL A 114 3.35 -9.42 12.14
N TYR A 115 3.81 -10.67 12.22
CA TYR A 115 5.23 -11.00 12.21
C TYR A 115 5.43 -12.48 11.88
N TRP A 116 6.63 -12.82 11.44
CA TRP A 116 7.04 -14.20 11.21
C TRP A 116 7.66 -14.79 12.48
N GLU A 117 7.23 -15.98 12.87
CA GLU A 117 7.86 -16.80 13.90
C GLU A 117 8.39 -18.07 13.22
N GLY A 118 9.64 -18.03 12.76
CA GLY A 118 10.16 -19.02 11.81
C GLY A 118 9.37 -18.96 10.50
N ASP A 119 8.79 -20.09 10.10
CA ASP A 119 7.98 -20.21 8.87
C ASP A 119 6.47 -20.05 9.12
N GLN A 120 6.07 -19.54 10.29
CA GLN A 120 4.66 -19.35 10.63
C GLN A 120 4.34 -17.88 10.81
N ILE A 121 3.33 -17.40 10.07
CA ILE A 121 2.82 -16.05 10.25
C ILE A 121 1.98 -15.98 11.53
N LYS A 122 2.28 -15.00 12.39
CA LYS A 122 1.47 -14.65 13.56
C LYS A 122 0.78 -13.34 13.30
N ASN A 123 -0.56 -13.36 13.33
CA ASN A 123 -1.38 -12.18 13.01
C ASN A 123 -2.55 -11.93 13.98
N SER A 124 -2.49 -12.53 15.18
CA SER A 124 -3.61 -12.49 16.15
C SER A 124 -3.22 -11.98 17.54
N GLN A 125 -1.94 -11.65 17.76
CA GLN A 125 -1.43 -11.26 19.09
C GLN A 125 -2.07 -9.96 19.59
N LEU A 126 -2.31 -8.98 18.71
CA LEU A 126 -3.05 -7.74 19.01
C LEU A 126 -4.43 -7.74 18.32
N GLY A 127 -5.07 -8.91 18.24
CA GLY A 127 -6.35 -9.09 17.54
C GLY A 127 -6.27 -8.80 16.04
N ASN A 128 -7.42 -8.85 15.36
CA ASN A 128 -7.50 -8.80 13.89
C ASN A 128 -8.30 -7.56 13.39
N VAL A 129 -8.43 -6.54 14.25
CA VAL A 129 -9.24 -5.34 13.95
C VAL A 129 -8.52 -4.37 13.03
N GLY A 130 -7.19 -4.32 13.10
CA GLY A 130 -6.34 -3.41 12.34
C GLY A 130 -6.13 -3.83 10.90
N PHE A 131 -6.32 -5.10 10.53
CA PHE A 131 -6.28 -5.49 9.13
C PHE A 131 -7.44 -4.88 8.34
N CYS A 132 -7.12 -4.41 7.13
CA CYS A 132 -8.10 -3.99 6.14
C CYS A 132 -8.99 -5.16 5.74
N LYS A 133 -10.32 -4.97 5.80
CA LYS A 133 -11.30 -5.98 5.42
C LYS A 133 -12.11 -5.55 4.21
N ILE A 134 -12.03 -6.33 3.13
CA ILE A 134 -12.78 -6.05 1.89
C ILE A 134 -14.29 -6.08 2.12
N SER A 135 -14.75 -6.93 3.04
CA SER A 135 -16.17 -7.00 3.43
C SER A 135 -16.65 -5.80 4.26
N ARG A 136 -15.74 -4.94 4.76
CA ARG A 136 -16.05 -3.83 5.65
C ARG A 136 -16.03 -2.51 4.89
N LYS A 137 -17.20 -1.95 4.62
CA LYS A 137 -17.32 -0.70 3.85
C LYS A 137 -16.58 0.50 4.46
N SER A 138 -16.43 0.54 5.78
CA SER A 138 -15.69 1.60 6.48
C SER A 138 -14.17 1.56 6.24
N ASP A 139 -13.62 0.41 5.82
CA ASP A 139 -12.19 0.23 5.53
C ASP A 139 -11.81 0.78 4.14
N PHE A 140 -12.76 1.39 3.43
CA PHE A 140 -12.51 2.12 2.20
C PHE A 140 -12.48 3.62 2.47
N ILE A 141 -11.47 4.31 1.94
CA ILE A 141 -11.28 5.76 2.12
C ILE A 141 -12.19 6.61 1.23
N SER A 142 -12.84 6.01 0.23
CA SER A 142 -13.73 6.72 -0.70
C SER A 142 -15.17 6.25 -0.60
N GLY A 143 -16.11 7.18 -0.79
CA GLY A 143 -17.55 6.90 -0.77
C GLY A 143 -18.02 5.92 -1.86
N ARG A 144 -17.19 5.67 -2.88
CA ARG A 144 -17.42 4.62 -3.90
C ARG A 144 -16.81 3.26 -3.51
N SER A 145 -16.32 3.11 -2.28
CA SER A 145 -15.59 1.92 -1.81
C SER A 145 -14.53 1.46 -2.81
N ALA A 146 -13.76 2.43 -3.33
CA ALA A 146 -12.81 2.16 -4.40
C ALA A 146 -11.40 1.86 -3.87
N VAL A 147 -10.93 2.62 -2.87
CA VAL A 147 -9.56 2.51 -2.38
C VAL A 147 -9.54 2.06 -0.93
N MET A 148 -8.68 1.11 -0.61
CA MET A 148 -8.33 0.73 0.76
C MET A 148 -6.86 1.03 0.99
N THR A 149 -6.50 1.51 2.18
CA THR A 149 -5.12 1.84 2.51
C THR A 149 -4.73 1.17 3.82
N ARG A 150 -3.72 0.30 3.74
CA ARG A 150 -3.09 -0.39 4.86
C ARG A 150 -1.81 0.34 5.22
N VAL A 151 -1.58 0.54 6.50
CA VAL A 151 -0.34 1.10 7.03
C VAL A 151 0.32 0.08 7.93
N GLY A 152 1.61 -0.15 7.73
CA GLY A 152 2.46 -0.97 8.58
C GLY A 152 3.55 -0.10 9.21
N ILE A 153 3.80 -0.26 10.50
CA ILE A 153 4.86 0.42 11.24
C ILE A 153 5.71 -0.63 11.93
N ARG A 154 7.02 -0.51 11.79
CA ARG A 154 7.99 -1.32 12.56
C ARG A 154 9.08 -0.42 13.13
N ALA A 155 9.74 -0.89 14.20
CA ALA A 155 11.00 -0.30 14.58
C ALA A 155 12.01 -0.52 13.46
N ASP A 156 12.77 0.51 13.14
CA ASP A 156 13.83 0.40 12.14
C ASP A 156 15.16 0.19 12.86
N SER A 157 15.75 -0.99 12.65
CA SER A 157 17.07 -1.34 13.14
C SER A 157 18.16 -1.16 12.08
N SER A 158 17.85 -0.55 10.93
CA SER A 158 18.83 -0.21 9.89
C SER A 158 19.66 1.00 10.32
N GLY A 159 20.57 0.74 11.25
CA GLY A 159 21.54 1.67 11.78
C GLY A 159 22.38 0.91 12.78
N LEU A 160 23.70 1.12 12.78
CA LEU A 160 24.55 0.62 13.85
C LEU A 160 23.94 1.14 15.16
N ASP A 161 23.58 0.23 16.08
CA ASP A 161 23.01 0.53 17.42
C ASP A 161 23.90 1.49 18.26
N TRP A 162 25.06 1.85 17.71
CA TRP A 162 26.18 2.61 18.28
C TRP A 162 26.51 3.91 17.54
N GLU A 163 25.91 4.21 16.39
CA GLU A 163 26.29 5.39 15.55
C GLU A 163 26.03 6.74 16.25
N HIS A 164 25.27 6.72 17.34
CA HIS A 164 24.89 7.89 18.11
C HIS A 164 25.23 7.76 19.61
N LEU A 165 25.88 6.67 20.01
CA LEU A 165 26.47 6.56 21.34
C LEU A 165 27.86 7.18 21.31
N LEU A 166 28.15 8.05 22.28
CA LEU A 166 29.52 8.50 22.53
C LEU A 166 30.32 7.31 23.08
N GLU A 167 31.53 7.10 22.56
CA GLU A 167 32.40 6.02 23.03
C GLU A 167 32.70 6.20 24.52
N GLY A 168 32.35 5.19 25.34
CA GLY A 168 32.46 5.22 26.80
C GLY A 168 31.20 5.64 27.55
N ASP A 169 30.07 5.88 26.85
CA ASP A 169 28.80 6.24 27.46
C ASP A 169 27.88 5.01 27.63
N ASP A 170 27.22 4.91 28.79
CA ASP A 170 26.28 3.83 29.09
C ASP A 170 24.87 4.30 28.71
N ALA A 171 24.21 3.58 27.79
CA ALA A 171 22.88 3.93 27.28
C ALA A 171 21.76 4.01 28.35
N GLN A 172 21.95 3.40 29.53
CA GLN A 172 21.00 3.48 30.63
C GLN A 172 21.32 4.61 31.62
N LEU A 173 22.59 4.98 31.79
CA LEU A 173 23.03 6.06 32.69
C LEU A 173 23.06 7.43 32.01
N SER A 174 23.34 7.45 30.72
CA SER A 174 23.30 8.66 29.90
C SER A 174 21.87 8.97 29.54
N LYS A 175 21.36 10.10 30.01
CA LYS A 175 20.05 10.63 29.60
C LYS A 175 20.04 11.10 28.13
N THR A 176 21.00 10.69 27.32
CA THR A 176 20.98 10.86 25.88
C THR A 176 19.87 9.97 25.32
N GLN A 177 18.76 10.61 24.95
CA GLN A 177 17.65 9.92 24.29
C GLN A 177 18.19 9.18 23.07
N GLN A 178 18.22 7.84 23.12
CA GLN A 178 18.50 7.01 21.95
C GLN A 178 17.62 7.50 20.79
N ILE A 179 18.26 7.84 19.68
CA ILE A 179 17.57 8.28 18.47
C ILE A 179 16.81 7.06 17.92
N GLN A 180 15.50 7.04 18.17
CA GLN A 180 14.63 5.95 17.75
C GLN A 180 14.18 6.18 16.30
N LYS A 181 14.42 5.19 15.44
CA LYS A 181 13.95 5.19 14.06
C LYS A 181 12.78 4.22 13.90
N VAL A 182 11.83 4.60 13.05
CA VAL A 182 10.68 3.77 12.69
C VAL A 182 10.52 3.75 11.18
N ALA A 183 10.27 2.58 10.62
CA ALA A 183 9.92 2.43 9.21
C ALA A 183 8.39 2.35 9.11
N VAL A 184 7.83 3.15 8.22
CA VAL A 184 6.40 3.21 7.94
C VAL A 184 6.20 2.83 6.49
N ASN A 185 5.35 1.85 6.26
CA ASN A 185 4.94 1.38 4.96
C ASN A 185 3.44 1.69 4.76
N VAL A 186 3.08 2.21 3.59
CA VAL A 186 1.70 2.52 3.22
C VAL A 186 1.40 1.85 1.89
N ILE A 187 0.47 0.89 1.94
CA ILE A 187 -0.02 0.16 0.76
C ILE A 187 -1.46 0.57 0.49
N SER A 188 -1.70 1.19 -0.65
CA SER A 188 -3.05 1.50 -1.13
C SER A 188 -3.43 0.57 -2.27
N ILE A 189 -4.65 0.04 -2.26
CA ILE A 189 -5.15 -0.91 -3.27
C ILE A 189 -6.53 -0.54 -3.79
N ILE A 190 -6.82 -0.98 -5.02
CA ILE A 190 -8.17 -0.99 -5.60
C ILE A 190 -8.58 -2.45 -5.81
N PRO A 191 -9.14 -3.14 -4.80
CA PRO A 191 -9.39 -4.58 -4.87
C PRO A 191 -10.37 -4.93 -6.01
N ASN A 192 -11.34 -4.05 -6.30
CA ASN A 192 -12.37 -4.28 -7.32
C ASN A 192 -11.87 -4.18 -8.77
N LEU A 193 -10.61 -3.78 -9.00
CA LEU A 193 -9.99 -3.79 -10.33
C LEU A 193 -9.22 -5.09 -10.61
N SER A 194 -9.09 -5.97 -9.62
CA SER A 194 -8.54 -7.31 -9.79
C SER A 194 -9.63 -8.31 -10.16
N GLU A 195 -9.26 -9.33 -10.92
CA GLU A 195 -10.11 -10.51 -11.17
C GLU A 195 -9.98 -11.58 -10.06
N SER A 196 -9.06 -11.40 -9.11
CA SER A 196 -8.84 -12.32 -7.99
C SER A 196 -9.99 -12.32 -6.99
N SER A 197 -10.17 -13.43 -6.27
CA SER A 197 -11.23 -13.53 -5.28
C SER A 197 -10.99 -12.59 -4.09
N ALA A 198 -12.07 -12.08 -3.48
CA ALA A 198 -11.95 -11.25 -2.29
C ALA A 198 -11.22 -11.97 -1.13
N THR A 199 -11.31 -13.30 -1.06
CA THR A 199 -10.60 -14.10 -0.06
C THR A 199 -9.09 -14.10 -0.29
N ASP A 200 -8.64 -14.21 -1.54
CA ASP A 200 -7.22 -14.21 -1.88
C ASP A 200 -6.58 -12.85 -1.55
N ILE A 201 -7.25 -11.77 -1.95
CA ILE A 201 -6.81 -10.41 -1.63
C ILE A 201 -6.82 -10.18 -0.12
N GLN A 202 -7.83 -10.69 0.60
CA GLN A 202 -7.89 -10.60 2.06
C GLN A 202 -6.71 -11.33 2.73
N ASN A 203 -6.33 -12.50 2.22
CA ASN A 203 -5.19 -13.27 2.71
C ASN A 203 -3.88 -12.49 2.49
N CYS A 204 -3.71 -11.83 1.34
CA CYS A 204 -2.56 -10.95 1.11
C CYS A 204 -2.46 -9.86 2.18
N LEU A 205 -3.59 -9.27 2.59
CA LEU A 205 -3.61 -8.17 3.55
C LEU A 205 -3.36 -8.58 5.01
N SER A 206 -3.63 -9.84 5.37
CA SER A 206 -3.57 -10.33 6.76
C SER A 206 -2.47 -11.34 7.07
N ASN A 207 -1.95 -12.05 6.09
CA ASN A 207 -1.04 -13.19 6.29
C ASN A 207 0.39 -12.92 5.80
N TYR A 208 0.70 -11.67 5.48
CA TYR A 208 2.02 -11.24 5.04
C TYR A 208 2.41 -9.94 5.74
N THR A 209 3.71 -9.72 5.85
CA THR A 209 4.30 -8.46 6.34
C THR A 209 4.48 -7.49 5.17
N SER A 210 4.38 -6.19 5.43
CA SER A 210 4.80 -5.16 4.46
C SER A 210 6.29 -5.25 4.19
N PHE A 211 7.05 -5.45 5.26
CA PHE A 211 8.49 -5.43 5.21
C PHE A 211 9.04 -6.82 4.95
N TYR A 212 10.08 -6.89 4.12
CA TYR A 212 10.78 -8.14 3.84
C TYR A 212 11.51 -8.62 5.10
N ASP A 213 11.28 -9.89 5.45
CA ASP A 213 11.95 -10.56 6.55
C ASP A 213 13.01 -11.52 5.99
N PRO A 214 14.32 -11.24 6.19
CA PRO A 214 15.39 -12.07 5.65
C PRO A 214 15.52 -13.42 6.35
N LEU A 215 15.01 -13.58 7.58
CA LEU A 215 15.06 -14.82 8.34
C LEU A 215 13.96 -15.78 7.87
N ALA A 216 12.80 -15.24 7.50
CA ALA A 216 11.70 -16.02 6.96
C ALA A 216 11.82 -16.25 5.44
N ALA A 217 12.60 -15.43 4.73
CA ALA A 217 12.72 -15.44 3.26
C ALA A 217 11.36 -15.46 2.55
N ASN A 218 10.38 -14.80 3.16
CA ASN A 218 8.97 -14.90 2.80
C ASN A 218 8.50 -13.68 2.01
N LYS A 219 7.42 -13.90 1.26
CA LYS A 219 6.83 -12.88 0.38
C LYS A 219 6.27 -11.71 1.19
N THR A 220 6.29 -10.52 0.62
CA THR A 220 5.62 -9.35 1.21
C THR A 220 4.17 -9.22 0.76
N VAL A 221 3.41 -8.35 1.41
CA VAL A 221 2.04 -7.98 0.99
C VAL A 221 2.03 -7.50 -0.45
N ALA A 222 2.97 -6.64 -0.85
CA ALA A 222 3.07 -6.12 -2.22
C ALA A 222 3.33 -7.24 -3.25
N GLU A 223 4.18 -8.21 -2.91
CA GLU A 223 4.43 -9.38 -3.77
C GLU A 223 3.19 -10.27 -3.92
N CYS A 224 2.46 -10.52 -2.82
CA CYS A 224 1.20 -11.26 -2.87
C CYS A 224 0.16 -10.54 -3.75
N LEU A 225 0.01 -9.22 -3.58
CA LEU A 225 -0.92 -8.41 -4.38
C LEU A 225 -0.56 -8.43 -5.88
N LYS A 226 0.74 -8.42 -6.19
CA LYS A 226 1.25 -8.53 -7.56
C LYS A 226 0.90 -9.87 -8.20
N GLU A 227 1.08 -10.98 -7.47
CA GLU A 227 0.72 -12.33 -7.96
C GLU A 227 -0.78 -12.45 -8.28
N HIS A 228 -1.61 -11.74 -7.51
CA HIS A 228 -3.05 -11.68 -7.71
C HIS A 228 -3.51 -10.58 -8.68
N ASN A 229 -2.60 -9.90 -9.38
CA ASN A 229 -2.90 -8.80 -10.31
C ASN A 229 -3.80 -7.72 -9.67
N VAL A 230 -3.60 -7.42 -8.39
CA VAL A 230 -4.30 -6.34 -7.70
C VAL A 230 -3.54 -5.04 -7.97
N PRO A 231 -4.18 -3.98 -8.47
CA PRO A 231 -3.52 -2.68 -8.56
C PRO A 231 -3.18 -2.15 -7.16
N TYR A 232 -1.91 -1.85 -6.93
CA TYR A 232 -1.41 -1.34 -5.65
C TYR A 232 -0.40 -0.20 -5.85
N SER A 233 -0.33 0.69 -4.86
CA SER A 233 0.83 1.56 -4.61
C SER A 233 1.44 1.12 -3.30
N ASP A 234 2.75 0.88 -3.30
CA ASP A 234 3.53 0.49 -2.13
C ASP A 234 4.61 1.54 -1.92
N GLN A 235 4.62 2.14 -0.74
CA GLN A 235 5.54 3.21 -0.36
C GLN A 235 6.09 2.95 1.02
N GLU A 236 7.40 3.08 1.18
CA GLU A 236 8.09 2.96 2.47
C GLU A 236 8.88 4.24 2.76
N MET A 237 8.73 4.75 3.98
CA MET A 237 9.47 5.89 4.49
C MET A 237 10.04 5.58 5.87
N GLN A 238 11.26 6.02 6.12
CA GLN A 238 11.92 5.91 7.42
C GLN A 238 11.88 7.26 8.13
N TYR A 239 11.47 7.24 9.40
CA TYR A 239 11.37 8.43 10.23
C TYR A 239 12.29 8.33 11.44
N THR A 240 13.00 9.42 11.69
CA THR A 240 13.74 9.60 12.93
C THR A 240 12.87 10.36 13.92
N LEU A 241 12.61 9.77 15.09
CA LEU A 241 11.74 10.38 16.09
C LEU A 241 12.45 11.53 16.77
N ARG A 242 11.85 12.72 16.67
CA ARG A 242 12.30 13.90 17.41
C ARG A 242 12.10 13.71 18.92
N PRO A 243 12.97 14.30 19.77
CA PRO A 243 12.72 14.34 21.20
C PRO A 243 11.48 15.19 21.48
N VAL A 244 10.58 14.69 22.33
CA VAL A 244 9.46 15.50 22.83
C VAL A 244 10.01 16.39 23.93
N LYS A 245 9.78 17.71 23.84
CA LYS A 245 10.07 18.61 24.96
C LYS A 245 9.07 18.32 26.06
N GLY A 246 9.53 17.79 27.18
CA GLY A 246 8.71 17.70 28.38
C GLY A 246 8.21 19.09 28.74
N THR A 247 6.89 19.28 28.77
CA THR A 247 6.31 20.44 29.44
C THR A 247 6.51 20.22 30.93
N SER A 248 7.55 20.86 31.47
CA SER A 248 7.68 21.10 32.92
C SER A 248 6.56 22.00 33.42
#